data_AF-A0A354FNW4-F1
#
_entry.id   AF-A0A354FNW4-F1
#
_cell.length_a   1.000
_cell.length_b   1.000
_cell.length_c   1.000
_cell.angle_alpha   90.00
_cell.angle_beta   90.00
_cell.angle_gamma   90.00
#
_symmetry.space_group_name_H-M   'P 1'
#
loop_
_entity.id
_entity.type
_entity.pdbx_description
1 polymer ?
#
loop_
_entity_poly.entity_id
_entity_poly.type
_entity_poly.pdbx_seq_one_letter_code
_entity_poly.pdbx_strand_id
1 'polypeptide(L)'
;MFKAFRRHKKAEVKRERLVKVSRSLLLTGVYASGVALASSSAGQTSVISSKAIGAKPSPELPKYVSTLSDWSDRYNLSGVTEGNDWLLLGLQHRSRIENFDNFYRVSSLPSDGGYFSRHWFYLGVRDVLDPFRFTLELEDSRREGFNFPPSARQDNHTDFLQAYVELYSKNGLFGQTTSLQAGRFTIDAVDRRLIARNRFRNSANTFDGVRLRIGDDKSPWVTNFFATRPVEAREGSFDDRSREEREFYGAYATFRGSSPAFVFEPYYFYLDDQRNQARERKLHTAGAHAYGLIYNNFFDYDVTVSAQWGDLNGLDHSAYFVHAELGHTFKHPWKPRVSAWINYGTGDDDPGDSDSGRFTELFGAPFGLYGFSRFFTAENTISPTLSLSFKPVDEVKVELYLRSYTLASDTDAWVRGGAAVPGGRRDPLGSSGRHIGEEIDLRVRWQANDQLLFNTGLAHFIPGGFVDETGLSENSTLAYLQGTFDF
;
A
#
# COMPACT_ATOMS: atom_id res chain seq x y z
N MET A 1 44.35 7.06 1.69
CA MET A 1 44.21 7.07 0.21
C MET A 1 43.91 5.69 -0.41
N PHE A 2 44.75 4.65 -0.23
CA PHE A 2 44.53 3.34 -0.89
C PHE A 2 43.27 2.56 -0.46
N LYS A 3 42.78 2.72 0.79
CA LYS A 3 41.52 2.11 1.25
C LYS A 3 40.27 2.75 0.61
N ALA A 4 40.27 4.06 0.43
CA ALA A 4 39.18 4.80 -0.22
C ALA A 4 39.05 4.42 -1.71
N PHE A 5 40.17 4.32 -2.42
CA PHE A 5 40.20 3.89 -3.82
C PHE A 5 39.69 2.45 -4.01
N ARG A 6 39.99 1.54 -3.07
CA ARG A 6 39.49 0.16 -3.09
C ARG A 6 38.00 0.05 -2.76
N ARG A 7 37.46 0.93 -1.91
CA ARG A 7 36.02 1.02 -1.62
C ARG A 7 35.25 1.56 -2.82
N HIS A 8 35.75 2.62 -3.45
CA HIS A 8 35.14 3.23 -4.63
C HIS A 8 35.04 2.23 -5.81
N LYS A 9 36.12 1.47 -6.07
CA LYS A 9 36.11 0.41 -7.10
C LYS A 9 35.15 -0.74 -6.78
N LYS A 10 34.95 -1.07 -5.50
CA LYS A 10 33.97 -2.10 -5.09
C LYS A 10 32.53 -1.60 -5.24
N ALA A 11 32.26 -0.34 -4.94
CA ALA A 11 30.95 0.29 -5.13
C ALA A 11 30.57 0.37 -6.61
N GLU A 12 31.51 0.76 -7.47
CA GLU A 12 31.33 0.81 -8.93
C GLU A 12 31.02 -0.58 -9.53
N VAL A 13 31.74 -1.61 -9.08
CA VAL A 13 31.46 -3.00 -9.48
C VAL A 13 30.11 -3.50 -8.93
N LYS A 14 29.71 -3.10 -7.71
CA LYS A 14 28.38 -3.43 -7.13
C LYS A 14 27.26 -2.75 -7.93
N ARG A 15 27.45 -1.50 -8.34
CA ARG A 15 26.55 -0.71 -9.21
C ARG A 15 26.39 -1.35 -10.59
N GLU A 16 27.48 -1.69 -11.27
CA GLU A 16 27.41 -2.37 -12.56
C GLU A 16 26.71 -3.73 -12.47
N ARG A 17 26.93 -4.47 -11.38
CA ARG A 17 26.29 -5.77 -11.15
C ARG A 17 24.79 -5.62 -10.88
N LEU A 18 24.37 -4.62 -10.10
CA LEU A 18 22.95 -4.28 -9.88
C LEU A 18 22.26 -3.84 -11.17
N VAL A 19 22.90 -2.98 -11.97
CA VAL A 19 22.38 -2.55 -13.29
C VAL A 19 22.30 -3.73 -14.27
N LYS A 20 23.27 -4.67 -14.24
CA LYS A 20 23.20 -5.89 -15.05
C LYS A 20 22.10 -6.84 -14.58
N VAL A 21 21.94 -7.04 -13.27
CA VAL A 21 20.90 -7.91 -12.71
C VAL A 21 19.51 -7.33 -12.96
N SER A 22 19.33 -6.02 -12.81
CA SER A 22 18.06 -5.34 -13.11
C SER A 22 17.74 -5.38 -14.62
N ARG A 23 18.72 -5.12 -15.49
CA ARG A 23 18.57 -5.30 -16.94
C ARG A 23 18.27 -6.75 -17.31
N SER A 24 18.90 -7.73 -16.66
CA SER A 24 18.64 -9.14 -16.91
C SER A 24 17.27 -9.58 -16.42
N LEU A 25 16.80 -9.09 -15.27
CA LEU A 25 15.43 -9.33 -14.77
C LEU A 25 14.39 -8.68 -15.68
N LEU A 26 14.65 -7.45 -16.15
CA LEU A 26 13.83 -6.77 -17.16
C LEU A 26 13.80 -7.55 -18.48
N LEU A 27 14.96 -8.01 -18.99
CA LEU A 27 15.01 -8.80 -20.23
C LEU A 27 14.35 -10.17 -20.07
N THR A 28 14.48 -10.82 -18.91
CA THR A 28 13.85 -12.13 -18.64
C THR A 28 12.34 -11.97 -18.49
N GLY A 29 11.90 -10.90 -17.83
CA GLY A 29 10.49 -10.50 -17.77
C GLY A 29 9.92 -10.17 -19.16
N VAL A 30 10.66 -9.47 -20.00
CA VAL A 30 10.27 -9.17 -21.40
C VAL A 30 10.24 -10.44 -22.26
N TYR A 31 11.18 -11.38 -22.08
CA TYR A 31 11.17 -12.67 -22.79
C TYR A 31 9.99 -13.56 -22.34
N ALA A 32 9.69 -13.62 -21.04
CA ALA A 32 8.52 -14.32 -20.52
C ALA A 32 7.21 -13.67 -21.01
N SER A 33 7.19 -12.34 -21.12
CA SER A 33 6.07 -11.58 -21.70
C SER A 33 5.89 -11.85 -23.20
N GLY A 34 6.98 -11.98 -23.95
CA GLY A 34 6.97 -12.31 -25.39
C GLY A 34 6.41 -13.70 -25.67
N VAL A 35 6.65 -14.68 -24.79
CA VAL A 35 6.08 -16.03 -24.89
C VAL A 35 4.59 -16.05 -24.49
N ALA A 36 4.18 -15.22 -23.53
CA ALA A 36 2.77 -15.07 -23.14
C ALA A 36 1.93 -14.33 -24.22
N LEU A 37 2.53 -13.36 -24.92
CA LEU A 37 1.85 -12.60 -25.99
C LEU A 37 1.55 -13.46 -27.23
N ALA A 38 2.29 -14.54 -27.46
CA ALA A 38 2.12 -15.39 -28.63
C ALA A 38 1.06 -16.52 -28.47
N SER A 39 0.44 -16.66 -27.29
CA SER A 39 -0.40 -17.83 -26.96
C SER A 39 -1.72 -17.55 -26.24
N SER A 40 -2.30 -16.35 -26.40
CA SER A 40 -3.66 -16.08 -25.89
C SER A 40 -4.74 -16.37 -26.95
N SER A 41 -5.02 -17.66 -27.16
CA SER A 41 -6.35 -18.06 -27.63
C SER A 41 -7.37 -17.81 -26.50
N ALA A 42 -8.62 -17.53 -26.87
CA ALA A 42 -9.73 -17.15 -26.00
C ALA A 42 -10.15 -18.26 -25.00
N GLY A 43 -9.29 -18.57 -24.03
CA GLY A 43 -9.62 -19.38 -22.85
C GLY A 43 -9.99 -18.48 -21.67
N GLN A 44 -10.93 -18.93 -20.83
CA GLN A 44 -11.29 -18.26 -19.57
C GLN A 44 -10.03 -18.04 -18.72
N THR A 45 -9.67 -16.78 -18.49
CA THR A 45 -8.61 -16.40 -17.56
C THR A 45 -9.03 -16.76 -16.14
N SER A 46 -8.18 -17.48 -15.40
CA SER A 46 -8.44 -17.75 -13.99
C SER A 46 -8.27 -16.45 -13.21
N VAL A 47 -9.38 -15.88 -12.72
CA VAL A 47 -9.36 -14.68 -11.86
C VAL A 47 -8.90 -15.10 -10.46
N ILE A 48 -7.59 -15.24 -10.29
CA ILE A 48 -6.96 -15.43 -8.99
C ILE A 48 -6.58 -14.08 -8.38
N SER A 49 -6.64 -13.98 -7.05
CA SER A 49 -6.13 -12.85 -6.30
C SER A 49 -5.06 -13.30 -5.33
N SER A 50 -4.05 -12.46 -5.12
CA SER A 50 -3.07 -12.68 -4.06
C SER A 50 -3.76 -12.94 -2.71
N LYS A 51 -3.22 -13.89 -1.95
CA LYS A 51 -3.63 -14.17 -0.57
C LYS A 51 -2.78 -13.44 0.45
N ALA A 52 -1.71 -12.75 0.03
CA ALA A 52 -0.89 -11.94 0.91
C ALA A 52 -1.73 -10.84 1.57
N ILE A 53 -1.44 -10.57 2.84
CA ILE A 53 -2.16 -9.54 3.59
C ILE A 53 -2.05 -8.21 2.86
N GLY A 54 -3.18 -7.54 2.64
CA GLY A 54 -3.19 -6.16 2.16
C GLY A 54 -2.71 -5.96 0.71
N ALA A 55 -2.35 -7.01 -0.02
CA ALA A 55 -1.82 -6.91 -1.39
C ALA A 55 -2.89 -6.67 -2.47
N LYS A 56 -4.18 -6.88 -2.17
CA LYS A 56 -5.25 -6.74 -3.17
C LYS A 56 -5.72 -5.27 -3.33
N PRO A 57 -5.60 -4.66 -4.54
CA PRO A 57 -6.17 -3.35 -4.86
C PRO A 57 -7.66 -3.25 -4.59
N SER A 58 -8.14 -2.02 -4.42
CA SER A 58 -9.57 -1.74 -4.36
C SER A 58 -10.14 -1.77 -5.78
N PRO A 59 -11.39 -2.23 -5.95
CA PRO A 59 -12.07 -2.10 -7.24
C PRO A 59 -12.18 -0.63 -7.64
N GLU A 60 -12.25 -0.35 -8.95
CA GLU A 60 -12.42 1.04 -9.47
C GLU A 60 -13.71 1.68 -8.94
N LEU A 61 -14.80 0.91 -8.86
CA LEU A 61 -16.01 1.30 -8.14
C LEU A 61 -15.90 0.83 -6.69
N PRO A 62 -15.89 1.72 -5.68
CA PRO A 62 -15.79 1.31 -4.29
C PRO A 62 -16.96 0.41 -3.87
N LYS A 63 -16.71 -0.51 -2.93
CA LYS A 63 -17.68 -1.55 -2.54
C LYS A 63 -18.98 -1.04 -1.91
N TYR A 64 -18.93 0.13 -1.28
CA TYR A 64 -20.09 0.77 -0.66
C TYR A 64 -20.91 1.63 -1.66
N VAL A 65 -20.56 1.56 -2.95
CA VAL A 65 -21.26 2.29 -4.01
C VAL A 65 -22.12 1.31 -4.79
N SER A 66 -23.38 1.70 -4.99
CA SER A 66 -24.39 0.93 -5.74
C SER A 66 -25.28 1.87 -6.55
N THR A 67 -26.15 1.33 -7.41
CA THR A 67 -27.04 2.19 -8.22
C THR A 67 -28.17 2.77 -7.36
N LEU A 68 -28.80 3.84 -7.84
CA LEU A 68 -30.01 4.36 -7.18
C LEU A 68 -31.12 3.30 -7.11
N SER A 69 -31.20 2.41 -8.11
CA SER A 69 -32.12 1.25 -8.10
C SER A 69 -31.80 0.30 -6.94
N ASP A 70 -30.52 -0.07 -6.74
CA ASP A 70 -30.10 -0.92 -5.62
C ASP A 70 -30.42 -0.28 -4.26
N TRP A 71 -30.28 1.04 -4.14
CA TRP A 71 -30.67 1.80 -2.94
C TRP A 71 -32.18 1.77 -2.71
N SER A 72 -32.96 1.92 -3.78
CA SER A 72 -34.42 1.85 -3.72
C SER A 72 -34.89 0.49 -3.22
N ASP A 73 -34.31 -0.59 -3.72
CA ASP A 73 -34.63 -1.95 -3.32
C ASP A 73 -34.23 -2.21 -1.86
N ARG A 74 -33.06 -1.71 -1.44
CA ARG A 74 -32.52 -1.90 -0.08
C ARG A 74 -33.32 -1.14 0.98
N TYR A 75 -33.73 0.09 0.69
CA TYR A 75 -34.34 1.01 1.66
C TYR A 75 -35.83 1.28 1.42
N ASN A 76 -36.43 0.60 0.44
CA ASN A 76 -37.84 0.75 0.06
C ASN A 76 -38.23 2.22 -0.26
N LEU A 77 -37.42 2.88 -1.09
CA LEU A 77 -37.63 4.28 -1.46
C LEU A 77 -38.80 4.40 -2.45
N SER A 78 -39.89 5.03 -2.02
CA SER A 78 -41.06 5.24 -2.88
C SER A 78 -40.77 6.25 -3.99
N GLY A 79 -41.06 5.90 -5.25
CA GLY A 79 -41.01 6.82 -6.39
C GLY A 79 -39.73 6.76 -7.23
N VAL A 80 -38.78 5.89 -6.91
CA VAL A 80 -37.68 5.55 -7.82
C VAL A 80 -38.20 4.53 -8.84
N THR A 81 -38.28 4.92 -10.11
CA THR A 81 -38.71 4.03 -11.19
C THR A 81 -37.56 3.12 -11.65
N GLU A 82 -37.88 2.04 -12.36
CA GLU A 82 -36.89 1.26 -13.11
C GLU A 82 -36.10 2.18 -14.08
N GLY A 83 -34.80 1.91 -14.27
CA GLY A 83 -33.95 2.64 -15.22
C GLY A 83 -33.04 3.74 -14.64
N ASN A 84 -32.84 3.78 -13.33
CA ASN A 84 -31.97 4.77 -12.66
C ASN A 84 -30.52 4.29 -12.42
N ASP A 85 -30.08 3.26 -13.14
CA ASP A 85 -28.73 2.66 -12.99
C ASP A 85 -27.58 3.55 -13.45
N TRP A 86 -27.93 4.68 -14.05
CA TRP A 86 -27.03 5.75 -14.45
C TRP A 86 -26.51 6.57 -13.25
N LEU A 87 -27.25 6.59 -12.14
CA LEU A 87 -26.86 7.28 -10.91
C LEU A 87 -26.28 6.29 -9.90
N LEU A 88 -25.09 6.59 -9.40
CA LEU A 88 -24.37 5.81 -8.40
C LEU A 88 -24.32 6.60 -7.10
N LEU A 89 -24.69 5.94 -6.00
CA LEU A 89 -24.67 6.50 -4.66
C LEU A 89 -23.93 5.56 -3.71
N GLY A 90 -23.19 6.14 -2.77
CA GLY A 90 -22.57 5.39 -1.69
C GLY A 90 -22.33 6.27 -0.48
N LEU A 91 -22.58 5.71 0.70
CA LEU A 91 -22.19 6.32 1.96
C LEU A 91 -21.46 5.24 2.77
N GLN A 92 -20.29 5.55 3.29
CA GLN A 92 -19.58 4.72 4.25
C GLN A 92 -19.36 5.52 5.52
N HIS A 93 -19.71 4.93 6.65
CA HIS A 93 -19.26 5.40 7.95
C HIS A 93 -18.26 4.41 8.54
N ARG A 94 -17.19 4.92 9.16
CA ARG A 94 -16.25 4.13 9.94
C ARG A 94 -16.00 4.81 11.27
N SER A 95 -16.13 4.03 12.33
CA SER A 95 -15.76 4.41 13.70
C SER A 95 -14.63 3.52 14.18
N ARG A 96 -13.61 4.09 14.83
CA ARG A 96 -12.53 3.31 15.43
C ARG A 96 -12.06 3.91 16.74
N ILE A 97 -12.01 3.08 17.77
CA ILE A 97 -11.29 3.39 19.00
C ILE A 97 -9.93 2.71 18.97
N GLU A 98 -8.90 3.42 19.43
CA GLU A 98 -7.55 2.88 19.56
C GLU A 98 -6.94 3.30 20.90
N ASN A 99 -6.06 2.47 21.43
CA ASN A 99 -5.18 2.83 22.52
C ASN A 99 -3.79 2.26 22.25
N PHE A 100 -2.78 3.08 22.55
CA PHE A 100 -1.38 2.72 22.51
C PHE A 100 -0.80 2.78 23.91
N ASP A 101 -0.08 1.74 24.31
CA ASP A 101 0.86 1.77 25.41
C ASP A 101 2.29 1.89 24.84
N ASN A 102 3.09 2.77 25.44
CA ASN A 102 4.48 3.07 25.09
C ASN A 102 4.65 3.34 23.59
N PHE A 103 3.95 4.35 23.05
CA PHE A 103 4.00 4.64 21.62
C PHE A 103 5.36 5.23 21.23
N TYR A 104 6.24 4.41 20.65
CA TYR A 104 7.63 4.79 20.32
C TYR A 104 7.79 6.06 19.46
N ARG A 105 6.78 6.37 18.65
CA ARG A 105 6.76 7.57 17.80
C ARG A 105 6.53 8.85 18.60
N VAL A 106 6.03 8.73 19.83
CA VAL A 106 5.67 9.82 20.74
C VAL A 106 6.01 9.36 22.16
N SER A 107 7.30 9.17 22.41
CA SER A 107 7.80 8.47 23.60
C SER A 107 7.56 9.20 24.93
N SER A 108 7.01 10.41 24.90
CA SER A 108 6.57 11.15 26.09
C SER A 108 5.23 10.69 26.65
N LEU A 109 4.46 9.88 25.91
CA LEU A 109 3.13 9.41 26.30
C LEU A 109 3.19 7.92 26.66
N PRO A 110 3.07 7.56 27.97
CA PRO A 110 3.10 6.16 28.40
C PRO A 110 1.87 5.38 27.93
N SER A 111 0.72 6.05 27.84
CA SER A 111 -0.47 5.52 27.17
C SER A 111 -1.23 6.67 26.49
N ASP A 112 -1.75 6.44 25.29
CA ASP A 112 -2.58 7.40 24.57
C ASP A 112 -3.67 6.69 23.77
N GLY A 113 -4.92 7.10 23.97
CA GLY A 113 -6.07 6.49 23.34
C GLY A 113 -7.09 7.52 22.89
N GLY A 114 -7.83 7.16 21.86
CA GLY A 114 -8.76 8.09 21.23
C GLY A 114 -9.65 7.41 20.21
N TYR A 115 -10.39 8.25 19.52
CA TYR A 115 -11.43 7.88 18.58
C TYR A 115 -11.16 8.51 17.22
N PHE A 116 -11.43 7.75 16.17
CA PHE A 116 -11.45 8.20 14.79
C PHE A 116 -12.85 7.97 14.22
N SER A 117 -13.41 9.00 13.59
CA SER A 117 -14.54 8.85 12.68
C SER A 117 -14.10 9.13 11.24
N ARG A 118 -14.74 8.46 10.31
CA ARG A 118 -14.60 8.74 8.88
C ARG A 118 -15.91 8.54 8.16
N HIS A 119 -16.22 9.47 7.27
CA HIS A 119 -17.38 9.44 6.41
C HIS A 119 -16.91 9.59 4.96
N TRP A 120 -17.30 8.67 4.09
CA TRP A 120 -17.12 8.80 2.65
C TRP A 120 -18.49 8.88 1.98
N PHE A 121 -18.71 9.90 1.18
CA PHE A 121 -19.90 10.07 0.37
C PHE A 121 -19.52 10.02 -1.10
N TYR A 122 -20.19 9.20 -1.90
CA TYR A 122 -19.92 9.01 -3.31
C TYR A 122 -21.17 9.31 -4.14
N LEU A 123 -20.97 10.08 -5.21
CA LEU A 123 -21.95 10.40 -6.24
C LEU A 123 -21.30 10.18 -7.60
N GLY A 124 -21.89 9.31 -8.43
CA GLY A 124 -21.44 9.06 -9.78
C GLY A 124 -22.56 9.16 -10.79
N VAL A 125 -22.27 9.72 -11.97
CA VAL A 125 -23.19 9.75 -13.12
C VAL A 125 -22.52 9.04 -14.29
N ARG A 126 -23.17 8.02 -14.83
CA ARG A 126 -22.70 7.25 -15.98
C ARG A 126 -23.79 7.07 -17.03
N ASP A 127 -23.39 6.77 -18.26
CA ASP A 127 -24.26 6.29 -19.35
C ASP A 127 -25.35 7.27 -19.86
N VAL A 128 -25.68 8.36 -19.16
CA VAL A 128 -26.62 9.41 -19.64
C VAL A 128 -25.98 10.32 -20.69
N LEU A 129 -24.69 10.64 -20.51
CA LEU A 129 -23.93 11.58 -21.34
C LEU A 129 -22.77 10.85 -22.06
N ASP A 130 -23.01 9.64 -22.57
CA ASP A 130 -22.00 8.80 -23.22
C ASP A 130 -21.19 9.59 -24.28
N PRO A 131 -19.84 9.53 -24.29
CA PRO A 131 -18.94 8.69 -23.47
C PRO A 131 -18.53 9.29 -22.12
N PHE A 132 -19.12 10.40 -21.70
CA PHE A 132 -18.75 11.09 -20.46
C PHE A 132 -19.39 10.46 -19.23
N ARG A 133 -18.59 10.37 -18.17
CA ARG A 133 -19.00 10.00 -16.82
C ARG A 133 -18.41 10.99 -15.82
N PHE A 134 -19.07 11.14 -14.68
CA PHE A 134 -18.69 12.09 -13.64
C PHE A 134 -18.66 11.38 -12.29
N THR A 135 -17.63 11.66 -11.50
CA THR A 135 -17.48 11.10 -10.16
C THR A 135 -17.13 12.21 -9.18
N LEU A 136 -17.85 12.23 -8.06
CA LEU A 136 -17.57 13.03 -6.88
C LEU A 136 -17.56 12.11 -5.66
N GLU A 137 -16.50 12.16 -4.88
CA GLU A 137 -16.36 11.46 -3.62
C GLU A 137 -15.79 12.42 -2.58
N LEU A 138 -16.53 12.62 -1.49
CA LEU A 138 -16.13 13.46 -0.36
C LEU A 138 -15.62 12.58 0.79
N GLU A 139 -14.60 13.06 1.49
CA GLU A 139 -14.09 12.49 2.74
C GLU A 139 -14.25 13.50 3.87
N ASP A 140 -14.72 13.04 5.03
CA ASP A 140 -14.62 13.75 6.31
C ASP A 140 -14.03 12.77 7.33
N SER A 141 -12.81 13.04 7.79
CA SER A 141 -12.02 12.22 8.70
C SER A 141 -11.67 13.01 9.96
N ARG A 142 -12.20 12.61 11.12
CA ARG A 142 -11.97 13.32 12.39
C ARG A 142 -11.25 12.45 13.40
N ARG A 143 -10.56 13.10 14.32
CA ARG A 143 -9.94 12.46 15.48
C ARG A 143 -10.33 13.16 16.77
N GLU A 144 -10.49 12.40 17.84
CA GLU A 144 -10.81 12.92 19.17
C GLU A 144 -10.07 12.12 20.26
N GLY A 145 -9.77 12.75 21.39
CA GLY A 145 -9.21 12.09 22.59
C GLY A 145 -7.69 11.85 22.61
N PHE A 146 -7.01 11.84 21.46
CA PHE A 146 -5.56 11.63 21.41
C PHE A 146 -4.76 12.85 21.92
N ASN A 147 -3.71 12.58 22.69
CA ASN A 147 -2.77 13.59 23.18
C ASN A 147 -1.57 13.79 22.24
N PHE A 148 -1.23 12.81 21.40
CA PHE A 148 -0.16 13.01 20.42
C PHE A 148 -0.54 14.08 19.36
N PRO A 149 0.44 14.83 18.82
CA PRO A 149 0.19 15.91 17.87
C PRO A 149 -0.65 15.48 16.66
N PRO A 150 -1.60 16.31 16.21
CA PRO A 150 -2.42 16.02 15.05
C PRO A 150 -1.64 16.01 13.75
N SER A 151 -2.27 15.40 12.74
CA SER A 151 -1.77 15.40 11.37
C SER A 151 -2.94 15.21 10.41
N ALA A 152 -2.81 15.75 9.20
CA ALA A 152 -3.76 15.57 8.11
C ALA A 152 -3.99 14.10 7.68
N ARG A 153 -3.16 13.17 8.18
CA ARG A 153 -3.34 11.72 7.99
C ARG A 153 -4.44 11.13 8.89
N GLN A 154 -4.80 11.86 9.93
CA GLN A 154 -5.68 11.45 11.01
C GLN A 154 -6.88 12.37 11.13
N ASP A 155 -6.68 13.66 10.85
CA ASP A 155 -7.69 14.69 10.94
C ASP A 155 -7.67 15.51 9.64
N ASN A 156 -8.55 15.17 8.73
CA ASN A 156 -8.78 15.89 7.49
C ASN A 156 -10.29 16.04 7.37
N HIS A 157 -10.78 17.26 7.54
CA HIS A 157 -12.21 17.54 7.50
C HIS A 157 -12.75 17.33 6.08
N THR A 158 -13.99 17.75 5.84
CA THR A 158 -14.60 17.64 4.51
C THR A 158 -13.60 18.11 3.44
N ASP A 159 -13.26 17.22 2.48
CA ASP A 159 -12.47 17.49 1.27
C ASP A 159 -12.86 16.47 0.17
N PHE A 160 -12.43 16.69 -1.07
CA PHE A 160 -12.61 15.76 -2.17
C PHE A 160 -11.59 14.64 -2.12
N LEU A 161 -12.09 13.40 -1.96
CA LEU A 161 -11.29 12.21 -2.22
C LEU A 161 -11.18 11.92 -3.72
N GLN A 162 -12.28 12.10 -4.45
CA GLN A 162 -12.31 12.00 -5.91
C GLN A 162 -13.23 13.09 -6.47
N ALA A 163 -12.80 13.72 -7.57
CA ALA A 163 -13.60 14.71 -8.30
C ALA A 163 -13.05 14.76 -9.72
N TYR A 164 -13.63 13.98 -10.63
CA TYR A 164 -13.12 13.85 -11.99
C TYR A 164 -14.22 13.69 -13.04
N VAL A 165 -13.86 14.06 -14.27
CA VAL A 165 -14.58 13.70 -15.48
C VAL A 165 -13.86 12.52 -16.11
N GLU A 166 -14.62 11.56 -16.64
CA GLU A 166 -14.11 10.36 -17.29
C GLU A 166 -14.67 10.26 -18.70
N LEU A 167 -13.79 10.03 -19.67
CA LEU A 167 -14.14 9.52 -20.99
C LEU A 167 -14.07 7.99 -20.95
N TYR A 168 -15.22 7.33 -21.09
CA TYR A 168 -15.35 5.89 -20.95
C TYR A 168 -15.84 5.25 -22.26
N SER A 169 -15.21 4.14 -22.66
CA SER A 169 -15.70 3.31 -23.76
C SER A 169 -15.53 1.83 -23.41
N LYS A 170 -16.59 1.04 -23.59
CA LYS A 170 -16.55 -0.42 -23.42
C LYS A 170 -15.67 -1.10 -24.48
N ASN A 171 -15.63 -0.54 -25.70
CA ASN A 171 -14.87 -1.04 -26.84
C ASN A 171 -13.90 0.04 -27.32
N GLY A 172 -12.98 0.46 -26.44
CA GLY A 172 -12.02 1.52 -26.70
C GLY A 172 -10.74 1.02 -27.37
N LEU A 173 -9.60 1.46 -26.85
CA LEU A 173 -8.28 1.12 -27.38
C LEU A 173 -8.06 -0.39 -27.34
N PHE A 174 -7.56 -0.94 -28.46
CA PHE A 174 -7.32 -2.38 -28.63
C PHE A 174 -8.57 -3.27 -28.39
N GLY A 175 -9.77 -2.71 -28.59
CA GLY A 175 -11.04 -3.41 -28.35
C GLY A 175 -11.31 -3.69 -26.87
N GLN A 176 -10.60 -3.05 -25.95
CA GLN A 176 -10.76 -3.21 -24.51
C GLN A 176 -11.56 -2.05 -23.89
N THR A 177 -12.15 -2.30 -22.72
CA THR A 177 -12.67 -1.23 -21.87
C THR A 177 -11.59 -0.18 -21.64
N THR A 178 -11.86 1.07 -22.00
CA THR A 178 -10.90 2.18 -21.87
C THR A 178 -11.54 3.31 -21.07
N SER A 179 -10.79 3.85 -20.12
CA SER A 179 -11.17 4.99 -19.29
C SER A 179 -10.03 6.01 -19.28
N LEU A 180 -10.35 7.27 -19.62
CA LEU A 180 -9.45 8.41 -19.44
C LEU A 180 -10.08 9.37 -18.42
N GLN A 181 -9.47 9.47 -17.25
CA GLN A 181 -9.91 10.31 -16.14
C GLN A 181 -9.08 11.59 -16.10
N ALA A 182 -9.73 12.73 -15.84
CA ALA A 182 -9.08 14.01 -15.60
C ALA A 182 -9.73 14.71 -14.39
N GLY A 183 -8.92 15.07 -13.40
CA GLY A 183 -9.36 15.66 -12.14
C GLY A 183 -8.59 15.11 -10.94
N ARG A 184 -9.26 15.01 -9.78
CA ARG A 184 -8.73 14.41 -8.55
C ARG A 184 -9.18 12.96 -8.43
N PHE A 185 -8.27 12.03 -8.16
CA PHE A 185 -8.62 10.62 -7.94
C PHE A 185 -7.65 9.93 -6.97
N THR A 186 -8.04 8.75 -6.51
CA THR A 186 -7.17 7.85 -5.73
C THR A 186 -6.52 6.81 -6.63
N ILE A 187 -5.27 6.43 -6.34
CA ILE A 187 -4.57 5.34 -7.03
C ILE A 187 -4.32 4.21 -6.03
N ASP A 188 -4.62 2.97 -6.44
CA ASP A 188 -4.38 1.76 -5.65
C ASP A 188 -3.72 0.73 -6.58
N ALA A 189 -2.40 0.68 -6.59
CA ALA A 189 -1.64 0.01 -7.63
C ALA A 189 -0.97 -1.27 -7.11
N VAL A 190 -0.98 -2.31 -7.95
CA VAL A 190 -0.19 -3.54 -7.75
C VAL A 190 -0.46 -4.16 -6.37
N ASP A 191 0.56 -4.37 -5.55
CA ASP A 191 0.48 -4.97 -4.22
C ASP A 191 0.28 -3.93 -3.10
N ARG A 192 0.08 -2.66 -3.48
CA ARG A 192 -0.21 -1.53 -2.58
C ARG A 192 0.94 -1.13 -1.65
N ARG A 193 2.13 -1.72 -1.80
CA ARG A 193 3.31 -1.35 -1.01
C ARG A 193 3.86 0.02 -1.42
N LEU A 194 3.76 0.36 -2.70
CA LEU A 194 4.27 1.62 -3.26
C LEU A 194 3.18 2.69 -3.45
N ILE A 195 1.97 2.33 -3.89
CA ILE A 195 0.87 3.28 -4.08
C ILE A 195 -0.41 2.64 -3.63
N ALA A 196 -1.10 3.25 -2.66
CA ALA A 196 -2.31 2.69 -2.11
C ALA A 196 -3.39 3.72 -1.83
N ARG A 197 -4.64 3.31 -2.07
CA ARG A 197 -5.80 3.91 -1.41
C ARG A 197 -5.83 3.39 0.02
N ASN A 198 -5.55 4.28 0.98
CA ASN A 198 -5.40 3.89 2.38
C ASN A 198 -6.75 3.46 2.98
N ARG A 199 -6.81 2.20 3.44
CA ARG A 199 -8.02 1.63 4.05
C ARG A 199 -8.05 1.80 5.58
N PHE A 200 -6.87 1.73 6.21
CA PHE A 200 -6.72 1.78 7.66
C PHE A 200 -6.41 3.19 8.17
N ARG A 201 -5.62 4.00 7.44
CA ARG A 201 -5.43 5.42 7.79
C ARG A 201 -6.78 6.15 7.83
N ASN A 202 -6.87 7.30 8.53
CA ASN A 202 -8.11 8.07 8.54
C ASN A 202 -8.33 8.69 7.17
N SER A 203 -7.43 9.53 6.70
CA SER A 203 -7.48 10.05 5.32
C SER A 203 -6.82 9.12 4.29
N ALA A 204 -7.20 9.26 3.01
CA ALA A 204 -6.53 8.57 1.89
C ALA A 204 -5.60 9.50 1.08
N ASN A 205 -4.76 8.92 0.22
CA ASN A 205 -3.88 9.71 -0.67
C ASN A 205 -4.66 10.02 -1.94
N THR A 206 -4.61 11.28 -2.39
CA THR A 206 -5.26 11.75 -3.61
C THR A 206 -4.23 12.37 -4.55
N PHE A 207 -4.58 12.37 -5.84
CA PHE A 207 -3.72 12.81 -6.92
C PHE A 207 -4.54 13.64 -7.90
N ASP A 208 -4.05 14.83 -8.24
CA ASP A 208 -4.63 15.71 -9.25
C ASP A 208 -3.92 15.47 -10.58
N GLY A 209 -4.65 15.20 -11.66
CA GLY A 209 -4.05 15.07 -12.98
C GLY A 209 -4.88 14.21 -13.93
N VAL A 210 -4.20 13.35 -14.68
CA VAL A 210 -4.83 12.46 -15.66
C VAL A 210 -4.41 11.01 -15.46
N ARG A 211 -5.34 10.08 -15.72
CA ARG A 211 -5.11 8.64 -15.69
C ARG A 211 -5.78 7.99 -16.89
N LEU A 212 -5.03 7.17 -17.64
CA LEU A 212 -5.53 6.31 -18.70
C LEU A 212 -5.48 4.87 -18.22
N ARG A 213 -6.62 4.17 -18.29
CA ARG A 213 -6.77 2.75 -17.99
C ARG A 213 -7.30 2.02 -19.22
N ILE A 214 -6.64 0.94 -19.63
CA ILE A 214 -7.02 0.10 -20.76
C ILE A 214 -7.14 -1.34 -20.28
N GLY A 215 -8.25 -2.01 -20.58
CA GLY A 215 -8.63 -3.31 -20.03
C GLY A 215 -9.46 -3.17 -18.75
N ASP A 216 -10.03 -4.27 -18.27
CA ASP A 216 -10.66 -4.37 -16.96
C ASP A 216 -10.28 -5.64 -16.19
N ASP A 217 -10.87 -5.85 -15.01
CA ASP A 217 -10.49 -6.97 -14.13
C ASP A 217 -10.78 -8.35 -14.74
N LYS A 218 -11.60 -8.40 -15.81
CA LYS A 218 -11.90 -9.62 -16.58
C LYS A 218 -10.99 -9.76 -17.80
N SER A 219 -10.39 -8.67 -18.28
CA SER A 219 -9.45 -8.69 -19.39
C SER A 219 -8.20 -9.53 -19.07
N PRO A 220 -7.59 -10.18 -20.09
CA PRO A 220 -6.32 -10.89 -19.92
C PRO A 220 -5.18 -9.97 -19.48
N TRP A 221 -5.31 -8.67 -19.74
CA TRP A 221 -4.41 -7.65 -19.23
C TRP A 221 -5.16 -6.37 -18.90
N VAL A 222 -4.63 -5.61 -17.95
CA VAL A 222 -5.02 -4.23 -17.63
C VAL A 222 -3.75 -3.40 -17.57
N THR A 223 -3.75 -2.23 -18.20
CA THR A 223 -2.64 -1.29 -18.12
C THR A 223 -3.14 0.07 -17.69
N ASN A 224 -2.38 0.71 -16.81
CA ASN A 224 -2.65 2.04 -16.28
C ASN A 224 -1.45 2.93 -16.54
N PHE A 225 -1.73 4.17 -16.95
CA PHE A 225 -0.77 5.26 -17.08
C PHE A 225 -1.32 6.46 -16.33
N PHE A 226 -0.46 7.20 -15.63
CA PHE A 226 -0.87 8.41 -14.95
C PHE A 226 0.21 9.49 -15.01
N ALA A 227 -0.25 10.74 -15.06
CA ALA A 227 0.55 11.94 -14.95
C ALA A 227 -0.16 12.86 -13.96
N THR A 228 0.39 12.99 -12.77
CA THR A 228 -0.33 13.56 -11.62
C THR A 228 0.56 14.42 -10.76
N ARG A 229 -0.09 15.16 -9.86
CA ARG A 229 0.52 15.84 -8.73
C ARG A 229 -0.10 15.27 -7.45
N PRO A 230 0.70 14.68 -6.55
CA PRO A 230 0.21 14.25 -5.25
C PRO A 230 -0.34 15.43 -4.46
N VAL A 231 -1.54 15.27 -3.94
CA VAL A 231 -2.21 16.29 -3.12
C VAL A 231 -1.64 16.28 -1.71
N GLU A 232 -1.42 17.46 -1.15
CA GLU A 232 -1.07 17.61 0.26
C GLU A 232 -2.32 17.81 1.08
N ALA A 233 -2.63 16.80 1.89
CA ALA A 233 -3.70 16.90 2.88
C ALA A 233 -3.33 17.93 3.95
N ARG A 234 -4.29 18.75 4.35
CA ARG A 234 -4.18 19.75 5.40
C ARG A 234 -5.09 19.41 6.57
N GLU A 235 -4.67 19.82 7.75
CA GLU A 235 -5.40 19.49 8.95
C GLU A 235 -6.58 20.44 9.14
N GLY A 236 -7.78 19.89 9.28
CA GLY A 236 -8.96 20.63 9.73
C GLY A 236 -9.60 21.59 8.73
N SER A 237 -9.20 21.59 7.45
CA SER A 237 -9.63 22.59 6.45
C SER A 237 -10.03 21.97 5.09
N PHE A 238 -10.96 22.62 4.38
CA PHE A 238 -11.32 22.30 2.98
C PHE A 238 -10.38 23.06 2.04
N ASP A 239 -9.11 22.66 1.97
CA ASP A 239 -8.11 23.33 1.14
C ASP A 239 -6.97 22.42 0.69
N ASP A 240 -7.21 21.10 0.63
CA ASP A 240 -6.24 20.14 0.13
C ASP A 240 -5.89 20.48 -1.32
N ARG A 241 -4.60 20.71 -1.56
CA ARG A 241 -4.11 21.15 -2.86
C ARG A 241 -2.86 20.40 -3.27
N SER A 242 -2.80 20.09 -4.55
CA SER A 242 -1.53 19.76 -5.19
C SER A 242 -0.63 21.00 -5.26
N ARG A 243 0.68 20.76 -5.33
CA ARG A 243 1.68 21.78 -5.58
C ARG A 243 2.25 21.58 -6.98
N GLU A 244 2.47 22.66 -7.71
CA GLU A 244 2.97 22.59 -9.09
C GLU A 244 4.31 21.86 -9.17
N GLU A 245 5.10 21.96 -8.10
CA GLU A 245 6.47 21.48 -7.99
C GLU A 245 6.58 20.03 -7.52
N ARG A 246 5.45 19.34 -7.33
CA ARG A 246 5.39 17.95 -6.90
C ARG A 246 4.73 17.10 -7.96
N GLU A 247 5.55 16.38 -8.71
CA GLU A 247 5.10 15.62 -9.87
C GLU A 247 5.25 14.12 -9.64
N PHE A 248 4.25 13.37 -10.08
CA PHE A 248 4.23 11.92 -9.95
C PHE A 248 3.64 11.28 -11.19
N TYR A 249 4.48 10.53 -11.89
CA TYR A 249 4.15 9.86 -13.15
C TYR A 249 4.38 8.38 -13.01
N GLY A 250 3.65 7.59 -13.78
CA GLY A 250 3.90 6.17 -13.77
C GLY A 250 3.04 5.36 -14.71
N ALA A 251 3.44 4.10 -14.81
CA ALA A 251 2.71 3.07 -15.51
C ALA A 251 2.79 1.77 -14.71
N TYR A 252 1.70 1.02 -14.71
CA TYR A 252 1.67 -0.33 -14.19
C TYR A 252 0.69 -1.17 -14.98
N ALA A 253 0.96 -2.46 -15.08
CA ALA A 253 0.09 -3.40 -15.76
C ALA A 253 -0.18 -4.62 -14.90
N THR A 254 -1.25 -5.34 -15.18
CA THR A 254 -1.55 -6.66 -14.66
C THR A 254 -1.77 -7.57 -15.85
N PHE A 255 -0.92 -8.60 -16.00
CA PHE A 255 -1.04 -9.64 -17.00
C PHE A 255 -1.50 -10.94 -16.33
N ARG A 256 -2.60 -11.50 -16.83
CA ARG A 256 -3.20 -12.72 -16.30
C ARG A 256 -2.92 -13.86 -17.25
N GLY A 257 -2.18 -14.87 -16.78
CA GLY A 257 -1.99 -16.10 -17.53
C GLY A 257 -3.31 -16.86 -17.71
N SER A 258 -3.32 -17.82 -18.65
CA SER A 258 -4.40 -18.80 -18.79
C SER A 258 -4.45 -19.81 -17.63
N SER A 259 -3.40 -19.85 -16.81
CA SER A 259 -3.26 -20.72 -15.65
C SER A 259 -3.31 -19.91 -14.34
N PRO A 260 -3.87 -20.46 -13.25
CA PRO A 260 -3.84 -19.83 -11.93
C PRO A 260 -2.43 -19.80 -11.33
N ALA A 261 -1.42 -20.33 -12.01
CA ALA A 261 -0.05 -20.34 -11.53
C ALA A 261 0.67 -18.99 -11.59
N PHE A 262 0.17 -18.04 -12.40
CA PHE A 262 0.93 -16.83 -12.67
C PHE A 262 0.06 -15.63 -13.07
N VAL A 263 0.06 -14.61 -12.22
CA VAL A 263 -0.27 -13.23 -12.54
C VAL A 263 1.00 -12.41 -12.38
N PHE A 264 1.26 -11.51 -13.32
CA PHE A 264 2.46 -10.68 -13.35
C PHE A 264 2.11 -9.21 -13.49
N GLU A 265 2.71 -8.38 -12.63
CA GLU A 265 2.37 -6.97 -12.52
C GLU A 265 3.64 -6.11 -12.52
N PRO A 266 4.16 -5.73 -13.71
CA PRO A 266 5.29 -4.82 -13.81
C PRO A 266 4.87 -3.37 -13.61
N TYR A 267 5.77 -2.55 -13.09
CA TYR A 267 5.51 -1.13 -12.86
C TYR A 267 6.77 -0.27 -12.95
N TYR A 268 6.55 1.01 -13.25
CA TYR A 268 7.52 2.08 -13.19
C TYR A 268 6.85 3.36 -12.67
N PHE A 269 7.49 4.01 -11.70
CA PHE A 269 7.03 5.26 -11.10
C PHE A 269 8.18 6.27 -11.07
N TYR A 270 7.89 7.53 -11.33
CA TYR A 270 8.81 8.66 -11.21
C TYR A 270 8.17 9.72 -10.30
N LEU A 271 8.87 10.08 -9.23
CA LEU A 271 8.50 11.13 -8.29
C LEU A 271 9.54 12.25 -8.36
N ASP A 272 9.09 13.47 -8.63
CA ASP A 272 9.88 14.69 -8.45
C ASP A 272 9.22 15.54 -7.36
N ASP A 273 9.92 15.70 -6.24
CA ASP A 273 9.49 16.42 -5.03
C ASP A 273 10.70 17.18 -4.45
N GLN A 274 11.58 17.68 -5.32
CA GLN A 274 12.84 18.34 -4.93
C GLN A 274 12.63 19.67 -4.21
N ARG A 275 11.46 20.32 -4.35
CA ARG A 275 11.18 21.60 -3.70
C ARG A 275 10.56 21.46 -2.31
N ASN A 276 10.44 20.23 -1.81
CA ASN A 276 10.00 19.95 -0.46
C ASN A 276 11.19 20.00 0.52
N GLN A 277 11.37 21.14 1.18
CA GLN A 277 12.47 21.36 2.12
C GLN A 277 12.55 20.34 3.27
N ALA A 278 11.45 19.65 3.59
CA ALA A 278 11.45 18.61 4.63
C ALA A 278 12.00 17.27 4.13
N ARG A 279 11.91 16.98 2.82
CA ARG A 279 12.40 15.75 2.20
C ARG A 279 12.49 15.91 0.68
N GLU A 280 13.64 16.33 0.19
CA GLU A 280 13.89 16.51 -1.25
C GLU A 280 14.06 15.13 -1.91
N ARG A 281 13.25 14.86 -2.93
CA ARG A 281 13.22 13.53 -3.58
C ARG A 281 13.12 13.66 -5.09
N LYS A 282 13.96 12.93 -5.80
CA LYS A 282 13.80 12.66 -7.22
C LYS A 282 14.02 11.17 -7.43
N LEU A 283 12.94 10.40 -7.39
CA LEU A 283 13.00 8.95 -7.30
C LEU A 283 12.40 8.32 -8.55
N HIS A 284 13.18 7.49 -9.20
CA HIS A 284 12.70 6.46 -10.11
C HIS A 284 12.51 5.18 -9.30
N THR A 285 11.36 4.52 -9.47
CA THR A 285 11.06 3.22 -8.86
C THR A 285 10.56 2.27 -9.93
N ALA A 286 11.27 1.18 -10.18
CA ALA A 286 10.85 0.14 -11.13
C ALA A 286 10.81 -1.22 -10.44
N GLY A 287 9.87 -2.06 -10.85
CA GLY A 287 9.77 -3.37 -10.25
C GLY A 287 8.69 -4.23 -10.87
N ALA A 288 8.46 -5.36 -10.24
CA ALA A 288 7.37 -6.25 -10.57
C ALA A 288 6.84 -6.96 -9.33
N HIS A 289 5.58 -7.33 -9.41
CA HIS A 289 4.90 -8.19 -8.46
C HIS A 289 4.37 -9.42 -9.21
N ALA A 290 4.46 -10.60 -8.60
CA ALA A 290 3.95 -11.83 -9.19
C ALA A 290 3.33 -12.71 -8.11
N TYR A 291 2.21 -13.34 -8.42
CA TYR A 291 1.52 -14.23 -7.50
C TYR A 291 0.78 -15.34 -8.25
N GLY A 292 0.51 -16.44 -7.55
CA GLY A 292 -0.21 -17.56 -8.14
C GLY A 292 -0.25 -18.81 -7.28
N LEU A 293 -0.75 -19.89 -7.88
CA LEU A 293 -0.90 -21.22 -7.29
C LEU A 293 0.06 -22.22 -7.95
N ILE A 294 0.93 -22.84 -7.18
CA ILE A 294 1.97 -23.77 -7.67
C ILE A 294 1.80 -25.17 -7.07
N TYR A 295 2.46 -26.16 -7.67
CA TYR A 295 2.39 -27.57 -7.27
C TYR A 295 0.95 -28.09 -7.15
N ASN A 296 0.18 -28.01 -8.25
CA ASN A 296 -1.24 -28.42 -8.30
C ASN A 296 -2.10 -27.72 -7.24
N ASN A 297 -1.93 -26.41 -7.10
CA ASN A 297 -2.62 -25.56 -6.11
C ASN A 297 -2.31 -25.89 -4.65
N PHE A 298 -1.24 -26.63 -4.38
CA PHE A 298 -0.83 -26.93 -3.01
C PHE A 298 -0.28 -25.67 -2.33
N PHE A 299 0.58 -24.90 -2.99
CA PHE A 299 1.05 -23.64 -2.44
C PHE A 299 0.49 -22.44 -3.20
N ASP A 300 0.28 -21.34 -2.48
CA ASP A 300 0.15 -20.01 -3.05
C ASP A 300 1.40 -19.18 -2.73
N TYR A 301 1.81 -18.32 -3.66
CA TYR A 301 2.98 -17.44 -3.49
C TYR A 301 2.64 -16.00 -3.86
N ASP A 302 3.41 -15.06 -3.32
CA ASP A 302 3.37 -13.62 -3.61
C ASP A 302 4.80 -13.07 -3.51
N VAL A 303 5.28 -12.44 -4.59
CA VAL A 303 6.65 -11.94 -4.68
C VAL A 303 6.66 -10.55 -5.28
N THR A 304 7.28 -9.60 -4.60
CA THR A 304 7.52 -8.24 -5.12
C THR A 304 9.02 -7.93 -5.09
N VAL A 305 9.52 -7.36 -6.18
CA VAL A 305 10.87 -6.81 -6.25
C VAL A 305 10.79 -5.39 -6.78
N SER A 306 11.40 -4.44 -6.08
CA SER A 306 11.46 -3.02 -6.47
C SER A 306 12.91 -2.54 -6.39
N ALA A 307 13.33 -1.74 -7.36
CA ALA A 307 14.57 -0.99 -7.33
C ALA A 307 14.25 0.51 -7.38
N GLN A 308 15.01 1.30 -6.61
CA GLN A 308 14.92 2.75 -6.57
C GLN A 308 16.26 3.37 -6.93
N TRP A 309 16.23 4.45 -7.69
CA TRP A 309 17.41 5.25 -8.00
C TRP A 309 17.06 6.72 -8.23
N GLY A 310 18.04 7.61 -8.14
CA GLY A 310 17.89 9.04 -8.41
C GLY A 310 18.58 9.88 -7.35
N ASP A 311 17.88 10.84 -6.77
CA ASP A 311 18.41 11.75 -5.75
C ASP A 311 17.50 11.74 -4.51
N LEU A 312 18.11 11.66 -3.32
CA LEU A 312 17.41 11.76 -2.05
C LEU A 312 18.19 12.73 -1.14
N ASN A 313 17.59 13.90 -0.86
CA ASN A 313 18.22 14.98 -0.08
C ASN A 313 19.60 15.39 -0.62
N GLY A 314 19.79 15.42 -1.95
CA GLY A 314 21.07 15.78 -2.58
C GLY A 314 22.11 14.67 -2.62
N LEU A 315 21.76 13.44 -2.21
CA LEU A 315 22.63 12.25 -2.24
C LEU A 315 22.27 11.34 -3.44
N ASP A 316 23.27 10.70 -4.04
CA ASP A 316 23.06 9.71 -5.12
C ASP A 316 22.35 8.48 -4.55
N HIS A 317 21.10 8.29 -4.95
CA HIS A 317 20.22 7.30 -4.35
C HIS A 317 20.23 6.00 -5.15
N SER A 318 20.40 4.87 -4.45
CA SER A 318 20.31 3.53 -5.04
C SER A 318 19.88 2.51 -3.98
N ALA A 319 18.63 2.06 -4.06
CA ALA A 319 18.04 1.16 -3.08
C ALA A 319 17.21 0.04 -3.72
N TYR A 320 16.88 -0.99 -2.96
CA TYR A 320 15.94 -2.02 -3.43
C TYR A 320 15.11 -2.62 -2.29
N PHE A 321 13.98 -3.18 -2.67
CA PHE A 321 13.03 -3.86 -1.80
C PHE A 321 12.65 -5.23 -2.38
N VAL A 322 12.48 -6.21 -1.49
CA VAL A 322 12.01 -7.56 -1.81
C VAL A 322 10.94 -7.98 -0.80
N HIS A 323 9.82 -8.48 -1.30
CA HIS A 323 8.86 -9.28 -0.56
C HIS A 323 8.80 -10.67 -1.19
N ALA A 324 8.78 -11.72 -0.38
CA ALA A 324 8.51 -13.08 -0.85
C ALA A 324 7.72 -13.87 0.20
N GLU A 325 6.53 -14.33 -0.16
CA GLU A 325 5.62 -15.13 0.65
C GLU A 325 5.33 -16.48 0.01
N LEU A 326 5.25 -17.52 0.84
CA LEU A 326 4.75 -18.84 0.47
C LEU A 326 3.72 -19.29 1.51
N GLY A 327 2.56 -19.75 1.06
CA GLY A 327 1.47 -20.19 1.91
C GLY A 327 0.83 -21.50 1.47
N HIS A 328 0.27 -22.23 2.43
CA HIS A 328 -0.52 -23.43 2.20
C HIS A 328 -1.87 -23.31 2.93
N THR A 329 -2.96 -23.62 2.24
CA THR A 329 -4.30 -23.67 2.83
C THR A 329 -4.71 -25.13 3.00
N PHE A 330 -4.87 -25.58 4.24
CA PHE A 330 -5.23 -26.96 4.53
C PHE A 330 -6.71 -27.22 4.27
N LYS A 331 -7.02 -28.45 3.85
CA LYS A 331 -8.39 -28.92 3.68
C LYS A 331 -9.02 -29.16 5.05
N HIS A 332 -9.82 -28.21 5.52
CA HIS A 332 -10.56 -28.25 6.79
C HIS A 332 -11.74 -27.26 6.69
N PRO A 333 -12.86 -27.45 7.41
CA PRO A 333 -13.98 -26.51 7.38
C PRO A 333 -13.57 -25.05 7.67
N TRP A 334 -12.62 -24.84 8.59
CA TRP A 334 -12.11 -23.51 8.91
C TRP A 334 -11.12 -22.92 7.90
N LYS A 335 -10.76 -23.67 6.86
CA LYS A 335 -9.83 -23.26 5.80
C LYS A 335 -8.52 -22.62 6.35
N PRO A 336 -7.84 -23.23 7.33
CA PRO A 336 -6.65 -22.63 7.92
C PRO A 336 -5.55 -22.52 6.88
N ARG A 337 -4.93 -21.34 6.80
CA ARG A 337 -3.78 -21.03 5.97
C ARG A 337 -2.60 -20.66 6.85
N VAL A 338 -1.50 -21.37 6.66
CA VAL A 338 -0.18 -21.01 7.22
C VAL A 338 0.64 -20.42 6.09
N SER A 339 1.31 -19.30 6.34
CA SER A 339 2.29 -18.76 5.40
C SER A 339 3.51 -18.21 6.12
N ALA A 340 4.62 -18.17 5.41
CA ALA A 340 5.84 -17.50 5.84
C ALA A 340 6.29 -16.53 4.75
N TRP A 341 6.82 -15.38 5.15
CA TRP A 341 7.40 -14.43 4.23
C TRP A 341 8.60 -13.69 4.80
N ILE A 342 9.31 -13.01 3.92
CA ILE A 342 10.34 -12.05 4.27
C ILE A 342 10.07 -10.73 3.53
N ASN A 343 10.17 -9.62 4.26
CA ASN A 343 10.37 -8.30 3.70
C ASN A 343 11.85 -7.91 3.88
N TYR A 344 12.50 -7.44 2.83
CA TYR A 344 13.86 -6.90 2.88
C TYR A 344 13.85 -5.56 2.16
N GLY A 345 14.14 -4.48 2.88
CA GLY A 345 14.35 -3.16 2.29
C GLY A 345 15.72 -2.64 2.71
N THR A 346 16.51 -2.19 1.74
CA THR A 346 17.89 -1.76 1.99
C THR A 346 17.97 -0.61 2.98
N GLY A 347 19.06 -0.59 3.75
CA GLY A 347 19.50 0.55 4.53
C GLY A 347 20.71 1.22 3.90
N ASP A 348 21.15 2.29 4.54
CA ASP A 348 22.33 3.06 4.18
C ASP A 348 23.61 2.48 4.82
N ASP A 349 24.60 2.06 4.04
CA ASP A 349 25.79 1.39 4.59
C ASP A 349 26.79 2.38 5.23
N ASP A 350 26.81 3.65 4.79
CA ASP A 350 27.72 4.70 5.28
C ASP A 350 27.02 6.08 5.27
N PRO A 351 26.41 6.52 6.39
CA PRO A 351 25.65 7.78 6.42
C PRO A 351 26.51 9.05 6.32
N GLY A 352 27.84 8.91 6.21
CA GLY A 352 28.79 10.01 6.10
C GLY A 352 29.28 10.28 4.68
N ASP A 353 28.84 9.51 3.68
CA ASP A 353 29.21 9.71 2.28
C ASP A 353 28.14 10.47 1.48
N SER A 354 28.29 10.51 0.15
CA SER A 354 27.39 11.22 -0.77
C SER A 354 26.31 10.33 -1.37
N ASP A 355 26.18 9.10 -0.88
CA ASP A 355 25.28 8.09 -1.42
C ASP A 355 24.11 7.87 -0.43
N SER A 356 23.00 7.32 -0.92
CA SER A 356 21.87 6.93 -0.08
C SER A 356 21.36 5.54 -0.46
N GLY A 357 21.61 4.57 0.40
CA GLY A 357 21.20 3.17 0.22
C GLY A 357 19.81 2.82 0.75
N ARG A 358 19.17 3.71 1.51
CA ARG A 358 17.93 3.40 2.24
C ARG A 358 16.71 3.44 1.35
N PHE A 359 16.06 2.29 1.13
CA PHE A 359 14.80 2.23 0.39
C PHE A 359 13.77 3.19 1.01
N THR A 360 13.02 3.91 0.18
CA THR A 360 12.12 4.99 0.59
C THR A 360 10.70 4.71 0.14
N GLU A 361 9.74 4.83 1.06
CA GLU A 361 8.31 4.72 0.72
C GLU A 361 7.85 5.83 -0.24
N LEU A 362 6.92 5.48 -1.12
CA LEU A 362 6.18 6.43 -1.95
C LEU A 362 4.84 6.81 -1.27
N PHE A 363 3.73 6.25 -1.74
CA PHE A 363 2.35 6.55 -1.32
C PHE A 363 1.60 5.28 -0.86
N GLY A 364 2.33 4.28 -0.37
CA GLY A 364 1.80 2.99 0.07
C GLY A 364 0.99 3.03 1.36
N ALA A 365 0.45 1.87 1.75
CA ALA A 365 -0.32 1.68 2.97
C ALA A 365 0.37 0.65 3.89
N PRO A 366 1.28 1.08 4.80
CA PRO A 366 2.16 0.15 5.53
C PRO A 366 1.44 -0.74 6.55
N PHE A 367 0.25 -0.34 7.03
CA PHE A 367 -0.46 -1.07 8.08
C PHE A 367 -0.83 -2.49 7.62
N GLY A 368 -0.34 -3.49 8.36
CA GLY A 368 -0.50 -4.92 8.08
C GLY A 368 0.52 -5.50 7.10
N LEU A 369 1.02 -4.70 6.15
CA LEU A 369 2.11 -5.11 5.25
C LEU A 369 3.42 -5.31 6.00
N TYR A 370 3.71 -4.38 6.93
CA TYR A 370 4.96 -4.38 7.72
C TYR A 370 4.75 -4.58 9.22
N GLY A 371 3.51 -4.60 9.70
CA GLY A 371 3.16 -4.71 11.14
C GLY A 371 1.92 -3.86 11.48
N PHE A 372 1.28 -4.10 12.61
CA PHE A 372 0.16 -3.29 13.10
C PHE A 372 0.59 -2.17 14.06
N SER A 373 1.73 -2.27 14.73
CA SER A 373 2.25 -1.23 15.64
C SER A 373 2.50 0.12 14.96
N ARG A 374 2.67 0.10 13.64
CA ARG A 374 3.04 1.25 12.79
C ARG A 374 4.50 1.66 12.93
N PHE A 375 5.36 0.84 13.52
CA PHE A 375 6.79 1.15 13.66
C PHE A 375 7.64 0.77 12.45
N PHE A 376 7.08 0.01 11.50
CA PHE A 376 7.85 -0.58 10.41
C PHE A 376 7.29 -0.20 9.03
N THR A 377 8.21 -0.12 8.08
CA THR A 377 8.04 0.14 6.64
C THR A 377 9.12 -0.66 5.91
N ALA A 378 9.29 -0.45 4.60
CA ALA A 378 10.41 -1.01 3.85
C ALA A 378 11.74 -0.26 4.04
N GLU A 379 11.84 0.69 4.97
CA GLU A 379 13.03 1.55 5.14
C GLU A 379 14.02 0.91 6.13
N ASN A 380 15.15 0.36 5.63
CA ASN A 380 16.19 -0.28 6.45
C ASN A 380 15.69 -1.45 7.33
N THR A 381 14.93 -2.38 6.77
CA THR A 381 14.31 -3.47 7.53
C THR A 381 14.48 -4.83 6.87
N ILE A 382 14.80 -5.84 7.68
CA ILE A 382 14.65 -7.26 7.39
C ILE A 382 13.55 -7.77 8.33
N SER A 383 12.48 -8.32 7.78
CA SER A 383 11.35 -8.82 8.55
C SER A 383 10.87 -10.18 8.06
N PRO A 384 11.42 -11.28 8.59
CA PRO A 384 10.79 -12.59 8.46
C PRO A 384 9.49 -12.61 9.29
N THR A 385 8.47 -13.28 8.77
CA THR A 385 7.15 -13.39 9.41
C THR A 385 6.57 -14.77 9.17
N LEU A 386 5.94 -15.33 10.22
CA LEU A 386 5.04 -16.47 10.15
C LEU A 386 3.61 -15.99 10.36
N SER A 387 2.65 -16.53 9.61
CA SER A 387 1.23 -16.23 9.80
C SER A 387 0.35 -17.47 9.83
N LEU A 388 -0.73 -17.35 10.59
CA LEU A 388 -1.85 -18.28 10.61
C LEU A 388 -3.14 -17.47 10.39
N SER A 389 -3.97 -17.90 9.44
CA SER A 389 -5.31 -17.35 9.28
C SER A 389 -6.34 -18.45 9.09
N PHE A 390 -7.54 -18.27 9.63
CA PHE A 390 -8.62 -19.26 9.52
C PHE A 390 -9.97 -18.59 9.72
N LYS A 391 -11.03 -19.33 9.39
CA LYS A 391 -12.42 -18.91 9.51
C LYS A 391 -13.23 -19.91 10.35
N PRO A 392 -13.39 -19.69 11.67
CA PRO A 392 -14.20 -20.58 12.50
C PRO A 392 -15.63 -20.76 11.98
N VAL A 393 -16.19 -19.67 11.45
CA VAL A 393 -17.41 -19.56 10.65
C VAL A 393 -17.14 -18.63 9.47
N ASP A 394 -17.96 -18.65 8.41
CA ASP A 394 -17.61 -17.98 7.15
C ASP A 394 -17.51 -16.43 7.28
N GLU A 395 -18.24 -15.85 8.22
CA GLU A 395 -18.33 -14.43 8.56
C GLU A 395 -17.16 -13.94 9.43
N VAL A 396 -16.48 -14.84 10.13
CA VAL A 396 -15.40 -14.50 11.08
C VAL A 396 -14.07 -14.98 10.54
N LYS A 397 -13.12 -14.05 10.34
CA LYS A 397 -11.73 -14.36 10.00
C LYS A 397 -10.81 -13.97 11.15
N VAL A 398 -10.01 -14.93 11.60
CA VAL A 398 -8.94 -14.72 12.59
C VAL A 398 -7.61 -14.79 11.88
N GLU A 399 -6.70 -13.86 12.22
CA GLU A 399 -5.38 -13.73 11.62
C GLU A 399 -4.35 -13.45 12.72
N LEU A 400 -3.33 -14.30 12.84
CA LEU A 400 -2.20 -14.18 13.76
C LEU A 400 -0.91 -14.03 12.95
N TYR A 401 -0.04 -13.10 13.36
CA TYR A 401 1.27 -12.90 12.75
C TYR A 401 2.34 -12.85 13.84
N LEU A 402 3.44 -13.58 13.60
CA LEU A 402 4.65 -13.55 14.42
C LEU A 402 5.77 -12.98 13.58
N ARG A 403 6.28 -11.82 13.96
CA ARG A 403 7.24 -11.04 13.17
C ARG A 403 8.51 -10.82 13.97
N SER A 404 9.64 -10.86 13.30
CA SER A 404 10.93 -10.41 13.83
C SER A 404 11.45 -9.28 12.93
N TYR A 405 12.16 -8.32 13.51
CA TYR A 405 12.67 -7.15 12.82
C TYR A 405 14.13 -6.93 13.14
N THR A 406 14.92 -6.77 12.08
CA THR A 406 16.35 -6.50 12.14
C THR A 406 16.68 -5.39 11.16
N LEU A 407 17.58 -4.48 11.50
CA LEU A 407 18.06 -3.47 10.55
C LEU A 407 18.76 -4.14 9.37
N ALA A 408 18.55 -3.64 8.15
CA ALA A 408 19.25 -4.12 6.96
C ALA A 408 20.73 -3.65 6.93
N SER A 409 20.99 -2.44 7.44
CA SER A 409 22.30 -1.85 7.73
C SER A 409 22.36 -1.42 9.21
N ASP A 410 23.43 -1.77 9.91
CA ASP A 410 23.66 -1.44 11.33
C ASP A 410 24.00 0.04 11.57
N THR A 411 24.54 0.73 10.57
CA THR A 411 24.89 2.16 10.66
C THR A 411 23.71 3.08 10.34
N ASP A 412 22.58 2.51 9.92
CA ASP A 412 21.42 3.25 9.44
C ASP A 412 20.25 3.27 10.44
N ALA A 413 19.34 4.22 10.27
CA ALA A 413 18.28 4.47 11.23
C ALA A 413 17.12 3.47 11.16
N TRP A 414 16.55 3.14 12.33
CA TRP A 414 15.16 2.72 12.45
C TRP A 414 14.26 3.96 12.37
N VAL A 415 13.76 4.24 11.17
CA VAL A 415 13.11 5.52 10.85
C VAL A 415 11.77 5.68 11.55
N ARG A 416 10.84 4.75 11.30
CA ARG A 416 9.44 4.99 11.64
C ARG A 416 9.12 4.75 13.10
N GLY A 417 9.64 3.68 13.71
CA GLY A 417 9.52 3.46 15.15
C GLY A 417 10.40 4.42 15.96
N GLY A 418 11.56 4.82 15.43
CA GLY A 418 12.43 5.81 16.05
C GLY A 418 12.02 7.28 15.85
N ALA A 419 10.85 7.56 15.29
CA ALA A 419 10.47 8.90 14.83
C ALA A 419 10.28 9.96 15.93
N ALA A 420 10.32 9.57 17.21
CA ALA A 420 10.43 10.53 18.31
C ALA A 420 11.77 11.31 18.28
N VAL A 421 12.79 10.78 17.61
CA VAL A 421 14.07 11.43 17.35
C VAL A 421 14.12 11.87 15.88
N PRO A 422 14.51 13.13 15.57
CA PRO A 422 14.71 13.57 14.20
C PRO A 422 15.65 12.64 13.43
N GLY A 423 15.18 12.10 12.29
CA GLY A 423 15.94 11.15 11.47
C GLY A 423 15.81 9.68 11.87
N GLY A 424 15.14 9.37 13.00
CA GLY A 424 15.00 8.01 13.54
C GLY A 424 16.08 7.65 14.56
N ARG A 425 15.93 6.51 15.22
CA ARG A 425 16.96 5.97 16.13
C ARG A 425 18.07 5.34 15.31
N ARG A 426 19.32 5.70 15.57
CA ARG A 426 20.48 5.27 14.79
C ARG A 426 21.71 5.22 15.67
N ASP A 427 22.56 4.21 15.47
CA ASP A 427 23.95 4.22 15.90
C ASP A 427 24.86 4.33 14.66
N PRO A 428 25.47 5.51 14.40
CA PRO A 428 26.34 5.71 13.23
C PRO A 428 27.57 4.79 13.20
N LEU A 429 27.95 4.18 14.34
CA LEU A 429 29.08 3.26 14.42
C LEU A 429 28.67 1.79 14.26
N GLY A 430 27.37 1.48 14.23
CA GLY A 430 26.86 0.11 14.10
C GLY A 430 27.20 -0.82 15.26
N SER A 431 27.44 -0.27 16.45
CA SER A 431 27.85 -1.00 17.67
C SER A 431 26.67 -1.44 18.54
N SER A 432 25.50 -0.82 18.41
CA SER A 432 24.26 -1.17 19.14
C SER A 432 23.59 -2.49 18.68
N GLY A 433 24.22 -3.25 17.79
CA GLY A 433 23.58 -4.43 17.17
C GLY A 433 22.50 -4.05 16.17
N ARG A 434 21.77 -5.04 15.66
CA ARG A 434 20.78 -4.86 14.57
C ARG A 434 19.37 -5.31 14.90
N HIS A 435 19.22 -6.12 15.94
CA HIS A 435 17.94 -6.74 16.27
C HIS A 435 17.03 -5.70 16.91
N ILE A 436 15.98 -5.31 16.18
CA ILE A 436 15.02 -4.28 16.59
C ILE A 436 14.00 -4.89 17.56
N GLY A 437 13.55 -6.11 17.30
CA GLY A 437 12.60 -6.79 18.18
C GLY A 437 11.62 -7.70 17.45
N GLU A 438 10.52 -7.98 18.13
CA GLU A 438 9.50 -8.94 17.75
C GLU A 438 8.12 -8.31 17.85
N GLU A 439 7.20 -8.67 16.96
CA GLU A 439 5.80 -8.23 17.02
C GLU A 439 4.86 -9.42 16.90
N ILE A 440 3.89 -9.47 17.80
CA ILE A 440 2.75 -10.38 17.75
C ILE A 440 1.52 -9.56 17.35
N ASP A 441 0.99 -9.84 16.17
CA ASP A 441 -0.23 -9.20 15.67
C ASP A 441 -1.39 -10.19 15.71
N LEU A 442 -2.52 -9.78 16.27
CA LEU A 442 -3.79 -10.49 16.16
C LEU A 442 -4.82 -9.59 15.47
N ARG A 443 -5.58 -10.13 14.53
CA ARG A 443 -6.74 -9.46 13.94
C ARG A 443 -7.93 -10.39 13.85
N VAL A 444 -9.09 -9.88 14.24
CA VAL A 444 -10.38 -10.52 14.07
C VAL A 444 -11.25 -9.63 13.21
N ARG A 445 -11.76 -10.18 12.10
CA ARG A 445 -12.74 -9.53 11.24
C ARG A 445 -14.04 -10.29 11.29
N TRP A 446 -15.13 -9.60 11.57
CA TRP A 446 -16.47 -10.17 11.65
C TRP A 446 -17.43 -9.39 10.76
N GLN A 447 -17.90 -10.03 9.69
CA GLN A 447 -18.96 -9.51 8.83
C GLN A 447 -20.31 -9.80 9.52
N ALA A 448 -20.87 -8.82 10.23
CA ALA A 448 -22.09 -9.02 11.01
C ALA A 448 -23.33 -9.15 10.10
N ASN A 449 -23.34 -8.42 8.99
CA ASN A 449 -24.30 -8.52 7.88
C ASN A 449 -23.67 -7.89 6.63
N ASP A 450 -24.39 -7.75 5.53
CA ASP A 450 -23.84 -7.23 4.26
C ASP A 450 -23.33 -5.77 4.33
N GLN A 451 -23.74 -5.01 5.34
CA GLN A 451 -23.41 -3.58 5.51
C GLN A 451 -22.40 -3.33 6.63
N LEU A 452 -22.36 -4.18 7.66
CA LEU A 452 -21.60 -3.95 8.89
C LEU A 452 -20.42 -4.92 9.04
N LEU A 453 -19.22 -4.36 9.04
CA LEU A 453 -17.96 -5.07 9.28
C LEU A 453 -17.29 -4.57 10.55
N PHE A 454 -17.02 -5.49 11.49
CA PHE A 454 -16.11 -5.25 12.59
C PHE A 454 -14.69 -5.72 12.25
N ASN A 455 -13.70 -4.90 12.63
CA ASN A 455 -12.28 -5.19 12.49
C ASN A 455 -11.58 -4.79 13.78
N THR A 456 -11.18 -5.78 14.56
CA THR A 456 -10.48 -5.62 15.84
C THR A 456 -9.06 -6.12 15.69
N GLY A 457 -8.09 -5.43 16.28
CA GLY A 457 -6.73 -5.93 16.28
C GLY A 457 -5.91 -5.52 17.49
N LEU A 458 -4.85 -6.29 17.70
CA LEU A 458 -3.84 -6.13 18.73
C LEU A 458 -2.47 -6.22 18.04
N ALA A 459 -1.54 -5.35 18.43
CA ALA A 459 -0.12 -5.47 18.10
C ALA A 459 0.66 -5.38 19.41
N HIS A 460 1.47 -6.39 19.73
CA HIS A 460 2.35 -6.36 20.89
C HIS A 460 3.80 -6.43 20.42
N PHE A 461 4.54 -5.35 20.60
CA PHE A 461 5.93 -5.20 20.22
C PHE A 461 6.84 -5.39 21.44
N ILE A 462 7.80 -6.29 21.29
CA ILE A 462 8.84 -6.61 22.28
C ILE A 462 10.16 -6.11 21.69
N PRO A 463 10.82 -5.13 22.31
CA PRO A 463 12.06 -4.56 21.79
C PRO A 463 13.24 -5.51 21.97
N GLY A 464 14.17 -5.45 21.02
CA GLY A 464 15.46 -6.12 21.06
C GLY A 464 16.62 -5.18 21.37
N GLY A 465 17.83 -5.72 21.40
CA GLY A 465 19.03 -5.00 21.85
C GLY A 465 19.33 -3.69 21.12
N PHE A 466 19.01 -3.56 19.81
CA PHE A 466 19.20 -2.27 19.13
C PHE A 466 18.34 -1.17 19.76
N VAL A 467 17.11 -1.50 20.14
CA VAL A 467 16.17 -0.55 20.72
C VAL A 467 16.59 -0.19 22.15
N ASP A 468 17.02 -1.19 22.93
CA ASP A 468 17.58 -1.02 24.29
C ASP A 468 18.79 -0.06 24.30
N GLU A 469 19.72 -0.24 23.35
CA GLU A 469 20.96 0.53 23.28
C GLU A 469 20.76 1.95 22.72
N THR A 470 19.63 2.22 22.05
CA THR A 470 19.38 3.50 21.36
C THR A 470 18.28 4.36 21.98
N GLY A 471 17.65 3.93 23.07
CA GLY A 471 16.69 4.75 23.82
C GLY A 471 15.66 3.93 24.60
N LEU A 472 14.48 4.51 24.79
CA LEU A 472 13.36 3.87 25.51
C LEU A 472 12.97 2.53 24.87
N SER A 473 12.91 1.48 25.67
CA SER A 473 12.75 0.10 25.22
C SER A 473 11.70 -0.68 26.01
N GLU A 474 10.62 -0.02 26.40
CA GLU A 474 9.48 -0.70 26.99
C GLU A 474 8.68 -1.49 25.93
N ASN A 475 8.06 -2.59 26.33
CA ASN A 475 7.10 -3.28 25.46
C ASN A 475 5.97 -2.30 25.06
N SER A 476 5.57 -2.32 23.79
CA SER A 476 4.49 -1.47 23.29
C SER A 476 3.30 -2.33 22.89
N THR A 477 2.10 -1.84 23.16
CA THR A 477 0.86 -2.50 22.74
C THR A 477 -0.04 -1.50 22.02
N LEU A 478 -0.54 -1.88 20.84
CA LEU A 478 -1.68 -1.22 20.20
C LEU A 478 -2.89 -2.14 20.32
N ALA A 479 -4.03 -1.61 20.77
CA ALA A 479 -5.32 -2.26 20.63
C ALA A 479 -6.29 -1.35 19.87
N TYR A 480 -7.08 -1.92 18.97
CA TYR A 480 -8.14 -1.17 18.30
C TYR A 480 -9.40 -2.00 18.06
N LEU A 481 -10.54 -1.32 18.06
CA LEU A 481 -11.83 -1.83 17.61
C LEU A 481 -12.39 -0.87 16.57
N GLN A 482 -12.69 -1.38 15.38
CA GLN A 482 -13.25 -0.61 14.27
C GLN A 482 -14.56 -1.22 13.80
N GLY A 483 -15.58 -0.39 13.60
CA GLY A 483 -16.78 -0.71 12.84
C GLY A 483 -16.81 0.07 11.53
N THR A 484 -17.17 -0.59 10.43
CA THR A 484 -17.45 0.05 9.15
C THR A 484 -18.87 -0.32 8.73
N PHE A 485 -19.69 0.69 8.43
CA PHE A 485 -21.03 0.55 7.90
C PHE A 485 -21.08 1.12 6.48
N ASP A 486 -21.38 0.27 5.51
CA ASP A 486 -21.57 0.60 4.10
C ASP A 486 -23.08 0.69 3.84
N PHE A 487 -23.59 1.90 3.60
CA PHE A 487 -25.01 2.15 3.39
C PHE A 487 -25.49 1.70 2.02
#